data_AF-R1F9P4-F1
#
_entry.id   AF-R1F9P4-F1
#
_cell.length_a   1.000
_cell.length_b   1.000
_cell.length_c   1.000
_cell.angle_alpha   90.00
_cell.angle_beta   90.00
_cell.angle_gamma   90.00
#
_symmetry.space_group_name_H-M   'P 1'
#
loop_
_entity.id
_entity.type
_entity.pdbx_description
1 polymer ?
#
loop_
_entity_poly.entity_id
_entity_poly.type
_entity_poly.pdbx_seq_one_letter_code
_entity_poly.pdbx_strand_id
1 'polypeptide(L)'
;MAQAAFAAFERADYLESERLWRAATEQHPKEGLGWANLAVALIINASDKMTLGVLPTGEPLQRLEEALSATERAEALGAADGILLNSRGNALGLLQRWGEARAAYAAATTLSPRDFESIPRSNEALALMQLEEPAQAEALVRRIMRRDPNFVDAFALLAAVRWMQGDPGGTARAIAQLCGGGDGRMWCARYSTEQVVLGRWTPRAVEAYRELLKEKSVQLELKNGLI
;
A
#
# COMPACT_ATOMS: atom_id res chain seq x y z
N MET A 1 29.05 -5.50 0.33
CA MET A 1 28.05 -4.89 -0.57
C MET A 1 26.69 -4.75 0.08
N ALA A 2 26.12 -5.81 0.67
CA ALA A 2 24.83 -5.74 1.36
C ALA A 2 24.72 -4.58 2.38
N GLN A 3 25.71 -4.39 3.26
CA GLN A 3 25.74 -3.25 4.19
C GLN A 3 25.70 -1.89 3.50
N ALA A 4 26.41 -1.73 2.38
CA ALA A 4 26.38 -0.48 1.61
C ALA A 4 25.02 -0.28 0.93
N ALA A 5 24.40 -1.36 0.43
CA ALA A 5 23.08 -1.32 -0.20
C ALA A 5 21.98 -0.93 0.79
N PHE A 6 22.04 -1.46 2.03
CA PHE A 6 21.18 -1.03 3.13
C PHE A 6 21.44 0.42 3.51
N ALA A 7 22.70 0.83 3.66
CA ALA A 7 23.02 2.21 4.02
C ALA A 7 22.59 3.21 2.94
N ALA A 8 22.60 2.83 1.67
CA ALA A 8 22.04 3.64 0.58
C ALA A 8 20.51 3.73 0.70
N PHE A 9 19.84 2.61 0.96
CA PHE A 9 18.39 2.55 1.18
C PHE A 9 17.93 3.43 2.34
N GLU A 10 18.62 3.34 3.49
CA GLU A 10 18.30 4.12 4.70
C GLU A 10 18.46 5.64 4.48
N ARG A 11 19.34 6.05 3.56
CA ARG A 11 19.51 7.44 3.15
C ARG A 11 18.60 7.85 1.98
N ALA A 12 17.65 6.99 1.60
CA ALA A 12 16.74 7.17 0.47
C ALA A 12 17.45 7.30 -0.90
N ASP A 13 18.68 6.83 -1.02
CA ASP A 13 19.37 6.70 -2.31
C ASP A 13 19.01 5.35 -2.93
N TYR A 14 17.78 5.26 -3.44
CA TYR A 14 17.21 4.03 -3.95
C TYR A 14 17.84 3.58 -5.27
N LEU A 15 18.37 4.50 -6.07
CA LEU A 15 19.12 4.17 -7.30
C LEU A 15 20.45 3.48 -6.96
N GLU A 16 21.20 4.00 -6.00
CA GLU A 16 22.43 3.34 -5.55
C GLU A 16 22.12 2.02 -4.82
N SER A 17 21.05 1.98 -4.02
CA SER A 17 20.57 0.76 -3.38
C SER A 17 20.27 -0.35 -4.41
N GLU A 18 19.52 -0.04 -5.47
CA GLU A 18 19.23 -0.96 -6.57
C GLU A 18 20.53 -1.47 -7.22
N ARG A 19 21.45 -0.55 -7.56
CA ARG A 19 22.73 -0.89 -8.19
C ARG A 19 23.55 -1.86 -7.33
N LEU A 20 23.61 -1.60 -6.02
CA LEU A 20 24.36 -2.43 -5.08
C LEU A 20 23.70 -3.79 -4.85
N TRP A 21 22.36 -3.86 -4.80
CA TRP A 21 21.65 -5.14 -4.68
C TRP A 21 21.74 -5.99 -5.95
N ARG A 22 21.73 -5.35 -7.13
CA ARG A 22 22.00 -6.02 -8.40
C ARG A 22 23.39 -6.65 -8.40
N ALA A 23 24.43 -5.88 -8.05
CA ALA A 23 25.78 -6.42 -7.95
C ALA A 23 25.92 -7.54 -6.90
N ALA A 24 25.20 -7.43 -5.77
CA ALA A 24 25.21 -8.44 -4.72
C ALA A 24 24.57 -9.76 -5.18
N THR A 25 23.44 -9.70 -5.90
CA THR A 25 22.74 -10.88 -6.42
C THR A 25 23.50 -11.57 -7.56
N GLU A 26 24.26 -10.82 -8.35
CA GLU A 26 25.19 -11.38 -9.36
C GLU A 26 26.34 -12.16 -8.71
N GLN A 27 26.94 -11.62 -7.64
CA GLN A 27 28.04 -12.29 -6.94
C GLN A 27 27.56 -13.45 -6.06
N HIS A 28 26.35 -13.35 -5.51
CA HIS A 28 25.77 -14.30 -4.58
C HIS A 28 24.38 -14.79 -5.03
N PRO A 29 24.24 -15.46 -6.20
CA PRO A 29 22.95 -15.76 -6.82
C PRO A 29 22.11 -16.84 -6.10
N LYS A 30 22.67 -17.44 -5.05
CA LYS A 30 22.00 -18.43 -4.18
C LYS A 30 21.55 -17.85 -2.84
N GLU A 31 21.80 -16.56 -2.58
CA GLU A 31 21.36 -15.89 -1.35
C GLU A 31 20.00 -15.21 -1.57
N GLY A 32 18.94 -15.74 -0.97
CA GLY A 32 17.57 -15.26 -1.21
C GLY A 32 17.31 -13.81 -0.74
N LEU A 33 17.92 -13.39 0.37
CA LEU A 33 17.72 -12.04 0.92
C LEU A 33 18.23 -10.93 -0.02
N GLY A 34 19.28 -11.19 -0.81
CA GLY A 34 19.75 -10.22 -1.81
C GLY A 34 18.68 -9.96 -2.87
N TRP A 35 18.02 -11.02 -3.34
CA TRP A 35 16.92 -10.93 -4.31
C TRP A 35 15.69 -10.24 -3.72
N ALA A 36 15.36 -10.52 -2.45
CA ALA A 36 14.25 -9.85 -1.77
C ALA A 36 14.45 -8.33 -1.70
N ASN A 37 15.65 -7.90 -1.32
CA ASN A 37 15.97 -6.47 -1.24
C ASN A 37 16.09 -5.81 -2.62
N LEU A 38 16.61 -6.52 -3.62
CA LEU A 38 16.61 -6.04 -5.01
C LEU A 38 15.18 -5.77 -5.50
N ALA A 39 14.25 -6.70 -5.24
CA ALA A 39 12.85 -6.53 -5.62
C ALA A 39 12.25 -5.24 -5.03
N VAL A 40 12.48 -4.98 -3.74
CA VAL A 40 11.99 -3.77 -3.06
C VAL A 40 12.58 -2.50 -3.70
N ALA A 41 13.89 -2.46 -3.93
CA ALA A 41 14.55 -1.30 -4.55
C ALA A 41 14.03 -1.03 -5.98
N LEU A 42 13.84 -2.08 -6.79
CA LEU A 42 13.28 -1.98 -8.14
C LEU A 42 11.87 -1.39 -8.13
N ILE A 43 11.01 -1.83 -7.20
CA ILE A 43 9.63 -1.32 -7.08
C ILE A 43 9.64 0.18 -6.75
N ILE A 44 10.47 0.61 -5.79
CA ILE A 44 10.56 2.02 -5.40
C ILE A 44 11.02 2.87 -6.59
N ASN A 45 12.12 2.48 -7.26
CA ASN A 45 12.64 3.20 -8.42
C ASN A 45 11.73 3.17 -9.64
N ALA A 46 10.87 2.16 -9.78
CA ALA A 46 9.83 2.15 -10.80
C ALA A 46 8.74 3.17 -10.46
N SER A 47 8.26 3.16 -9.21
CA SER A 47 7.12 3.98 -8.77
C SER A 47 7.36 5.48 -8.85
N ASP A 48 8.60 5.94 -8.67
CA ASP A 48 8.96 7.37 -8.71
C ASP A 48 8.68 8.04 -10.07
N LYS A 49 8.70 7.26 -11.15
CA LYS A 49 8.49 7.73 -12.53
C LYS A 49 7.07 7.47 -13.05
N MET A 50 6.15 7.02 -12.19
CA MET A 50 4.83 6.56 -12.60
C MET A 50 3.72 7.55 -12.26
N THR A 51 2.67 7.50 -13.07
CA THR A 51 1.40 8.17 -12.78
C THR A 51 0.40 7.13 -12.28
N LEU A 52 -0.22 7.39 -11.13
CA LEU A 52 -1.24 6.50 -10.55
C LEU A 52 -2.37 6.24 -11.55
N GLY A 53 -2.71 4.96 -11.77
CA GLY A 53 -3.80 4.54 -12.66
C GLY A 53 -3.41 4.42 -14.13
N VAL A 54 -2.19 4.80 -14.49
CA VAL A 54 -1.65 4.61 -15.85
C VAL A 54 -0.77 3.37 -15.86
N LEU A 55 -0.94 2.50 -16.86
CA LEU A 55 -0.06 1.34 -17.02
C LEU A 55 1.38 1.82 -17.24
N PRO A 56 2.38 1.26 -16.53
CA PRO A 56 3.77 1.61 -16.75
C PRO A 56 4.22 1.19 -18.15
N THR A 57 5.14 1.96 -18.73
CA THR A 57 5.79 1.65 -20.01
C THR A 57 7.28 1.92 -19.89
N GLY A 58 8.10 1.39 -20.80
CA GLY A 58 9.55 1.63 -20.81
C GLY A 58 10.26 1.14 -19.54
N GLU A 59 11.13 1.97 -18.99
CA GLU A 59 12.00 1.63 -17.85
C GLU A 59 11.21 1.21 -16.57
N PRO A 60 10.15 1.92 -16.13
CA PRO A 60 9.31 1.44 -15.02
C PRO A 60 8.71 0.05 -15.22
N LEU A 61 8.22 -0.25 -16.42
CA LEU A 61 7.67 -1.58 -16.73
C LEU A 61 8.75 -2.65 -16.60
N GLN A 62 9.93 -2.40 -17.15
CA GLN A 62 11.07 -3.32 -17.05
C GLN A 62 11.48 -3.57 -15.60
N ARG A 63 11.57 -2.53 -14.78
CA ARG A 63 11.89 -2.66 -13.34
C ARG A 63 10.84 -3.47 -12.58
N LEU A 64 9.55 -3.29 -12.88
CA LEU A 64 8.48 -4.02 -12.19
C LEU A 64 8.48 -5.50 -12.56
N GLU A 65 8.65 -5.86 -13.83
CA GLU A 65 8.78 -7.25 -14.26
C GLU A 65 10.04 -7.91 -13.68
N GLU A 66 11.14 -7.17 -13.60
CA GLU A 66 12.35 -7.63 -12.92
C GLU A 66 12.12 -7.82 -11.42
N ALA A 67 11.39 -6.91 -10.76
CA ALA A 67 11.05 -7.04 -9.35
C ALA A 67 10.25 -8.31 -9.10
N LEU A 68 9.25 -8.63 -9.95
CA LEU A 68 8.50 -9.89 -9.85
C LEU A 68 9.44 -11.10 -9.97
N SER A 69 10.33 -11.11 -10.95
CA SER A 69 11.33 -12.17 -11.12
C SER A 69 12.24 -12.32 -9.89
N ALA A 70 12.66 -11.19 -9.29
CA ALA A 70 13.45 -11.17 -8.08
C ALA A 70 12.66 -11.68 -6.86
N THR A 71 11.36 -11.37 -6.74
CA THR A 71 10.52 -11.94 -5.68
C THR A 71 10.39 -13.46 -5.80
N GLU A 72 10.18 -13.98 -7.01
CA GLU A 72 10.09 -15.42 -7.26
C GLU A 72 11.42 -16.12 -6.95
N ARG A 73 12.55 -15.48 -7.28
CA ARG A 73 13.87 -16.00 -6.98
C ARG A 73 14.15 -16.02 -5.47
N ALA A 74 13.80 -14.96 -4.75
CA ALA A 74 13.93 -14.90 -3.30
C ALA A 74 13.08 -15.98 -2.61
N GLU A 75 11.84 -16.16 -3.04
CA GLU A 75 10.93 -17.20 -2.55
C GLU A 75 11.50 -18.61 -2.80
N ALA A 76 11.97 -18.89 -4.02
CA ALA A 76 12.60 -20.17 -4.36
C ALA A 76 13.88 -20.49 -3.56
N LEU A 77 14.54 -19.46 -3.02
CA LEU A 77 15.73 -19.56 -2.17
C LEU A 77 15.40 -19.54 -0.67
N GLY A 78 14.11 -19.61 -0.30
CA GLY A 78 13.67 -19.68 1.10
C GLY A 78 13.62 -18.33 1.83
N ALA A 79 13.70 -17.21 1.11
CA ALA A 79 13.62 -15.87 1.68
C ALA A 79 12.21 -15.25 1.57
N ALA A 80 11.16 -16.09 1.66
CA ALA A 80 9.78 -15.62 1.63
C ALA A 80 9.32 -15.17 3.02
N ASP A 81 8.90 -13.91 3.13
CA ASP A 81 8.25 -13.36 4.32
C ASP A 81 7.07 -12.45 3.93
N GLY A 82 6.37 -11.93 4.94
CA GLY A 82 5.25 -11.01 4.74
C GLY A 82 5.63 -9.73 4.00
N ILE A 83 6.86 -9.24 4.17
CA ILE A 83 7.34 -7.99 3.54
C ILE A 83 7.55 -8.22 2.04
N LEU A 84 8.20 -9.32 1.66
CA LEU A 84 8.45 -9.69 0.27
C LEU A 84 7.13 -9.91 -0.47
N LEU A 85 6.19 -10.66 0.12
CA LEU A 85 4.89 -10.92 -0.50
C LEU A 85 4.04 -9.64 -0.62
N ASN A 86 4.10 -8.74 0.37
CA ASN A 86 3.46 -7.43 0.25
C ASN A 86 4.09 -6.61 -0.88
N SER A 87 5.41 -6.66 -1.02
CA SER A 87 6.13 -5.96 -2.10
C SER A 87 5.79 -6.55 -3.48
N ARG A 88 5.66 -7.88 -3.58
CA ARG A 88 5.14 -8.55 -4.78
C ARG A 88 3.75 -8.03 -5.13
N GLY A 89 2.87 -7.91 -4.14
CA GLY A 89 1.54 -7.32 -4.31
C GLY A 89 1.60 -5.89 -4.84
N ASN A 90 2.50 -5.06 -4.32
CA ASN A 90 2.70 -3.68 -4.80
C ASN A 90 3.13 -3.66 -6.27
N ALA A 91 4.11 -4.49 -6.65
CA ALA A 91 4.56 -4.61 -8.04
C ALA A 91 3.42 -5.03 -8.98
N LEU A 92 2.65 -6.04 -8.60
CA LEU A 92 1.49 -6.51 -9.35
C LEU A 92 0.41 -5.42 -9.47
N GLY A 93 0.17 -4.65 -8.41
CA GLY A 93 -0.76 -3.53 -8.42
C GLY A 93 -0.32 -2.41 -9.36
N LEU A 94 0.96 -2.05 -9.35
CA LEU A 94 1.53 -1.07 -10.29
C LEU A 94 1.43 -1.54 -11.75
N LEU A 95 1.48 -2.85 -11.98
CA LEU A 95 1.21 -3.49 -13.29
C LEU A 95 -0.29 -3.69 -13.58
N GLN A 96 -1.18 -3.20 -12.70
CA GLN A 96 -2.64 -3.36 -12.77
C GLN A 96 -3.14 -4.82 -12.77
N ARG A 97 -2.32 -5.75 -12.28
CA ARG A 97 -2.67 -7.17 -12.08
C ARG A 97 -3.34 -7.36 -10.71
N TRP A 98 -4.45 -6.66 -10.50
CA TRP A 98 -5.07 -6.49 -9.17
C TRP A 98 -5.53 -7.78 -8.50
N GLY A 99 -5.97 -8.79 -9.27
CA GLY A 99 -6.36 -10.10 -8.74
C GLY A 99 -5.17 -10.86 -8.12
N GLU A 100 -4.02 -10.82 -8.79
CA GLU A 100 -2.77 -11.41 -8.30
C GLU A 100 -2.19 -10.58 -7.14
N ALA A 101 -2.29 -9.24 -7.22
CA ALA A 101 -1.89 -8.35 -6.14
C ALA A 101 -2.64 -8.69 -4.84
N ARG A 102 -3.97 -8.86 -4.93
CA ARG A 102 -4.81 -9.28 -3.80
C ARG A 102 -4.34 -10.61 -3.21
N ALA A 103 -4.05 -11.60 -4.05
CA ALA A 103 -3.57 -12.90 -3.58
C ALA A 103 -2.22 -12.78 -2.85
N ALA A 104 -1.30 -11.96 -3.37
CA ALA A 104 -0.01 -11.69 -2.73
C ALA A 104 -0.18 -10.98 -1.38
N TYR A 105 -1.07 -9.99 -1.26
CA TYR A 105 -1.36 -9.32 0.01
C TYR A 105 -2.03 -10.24 1.05
N ALA A 106 -2.92 -11.13 0.62
CA ALA A 106 -3.52 -12.13 1.50
C ALA A 106 -2.48 -13.13 2.03
N ALA A 107 -1.57 -13.58 1.15
CA ALA A 107 -0.45 -14.44 1.54
C ALA A 107 0.53 -13.70 2.47
N ALA A 108 0.83 -12.42 2.18
CA ALA A 108 1.64 -11.57 3.04
C ALA A 108 1.05 -11.46 4.45
N THR A 109 -0.25 -11.20 4.56
CA THR A 109 -0.98 -11.15 5.84
C THR A 109 -0.80 -12.43 6.65
N THR A 110 -0.79 -13.59 5.98
CA THR A 110 -0.63 -14.91 6.63
C THR A 110 0.78 -15.14 7.18
N LEU A 111 1.81 -14.61 6.51
CA LEU A 111 3.22 -14.74 6.93
C LEU A 111 3.73 -13.57 7.78
N SER A 112 2.92 -12.53 7.97
CA SER A 112 3.33 -11.32 8.68
C SER A 112 3.29 -11.52 10.20
N PRO A 113 4.26 -10.95 10.94
CA PRO A 113 4.10 -10.79 12.38
C PRO A 113 2.93 -9.84 12.67
N ARG A 114 2.39 -9.96 13.89
CA ARG A 114 1.12 -9.29 14.27
C ARG A 114 1.16 -7.77 14.14
N ASP A 115 2.32 -7.16 14.36
CA ASP A 115 2.56 -5.71 14.26
C ASP A 115 2.66 -5.22 12.81
N PHE A 116 3.00 -6.10 11.86
CA PHE A 116 3.05 -5.76 10.44
C PHE A 116 1.75 -6.11 9.68
N GLU A 117 0.95 -7.04 10.20
CA GLU A 117 -0.24 -7.62 9.54
C GLU A 117 -1.27 -6.58 9.01
N SER A 118 -1.38 -5.41 9.63
CA SER A 118 -2.31 -4.34 9.19
C SER A 118 -2.00 -3.81 7.80
N ILE A 119 -0.71 -3.74 7.42
CA ILE A 119 -0.25 -3.16 6.15
C ILE A 119 -0.67 -3.99 4.93
N PRO A 120 -0.32 -5.30 4.82
CA PRO A 120 -0.78 -6.11 3.70
C PRO A 120 -2.30 -6.25 3.71
N ARG A 121 -2.96 -6.26 4.87
CA ARG A 121 -4.42 -6.30 4.93
C ARG A 121 -5.08 -5.03 4.39
N SER A 122 -4.51 -3.83 4.63
CA SER A 122 -5.03 -2.60 4.02
C SER A 122 -4.83 -2.61 2.51
N ASN A 123 -3.69 -3.13 2.04
CA ASN A 123 -3.42 -3.24 0.61
C ASN A 123 -4.36 -4.25 -0.09
N GLU A 124 -4.70 -5.35 0.59
CA GLU A 124 -5.73 -6.29 0.13
C GLU A 124 -7.11 -5.62 0.01
N ALA A 125 -7.50 -4.82 1.01
CA ALA A 125 -8.76 -4.06 0.97
C ALA A 125 -8.79 -3.02 -0.16
N LEU A 126 -7.67 -2.33 -0.41
CA LEU A 126 -7.52 -1.41 -1.54
C LEU A 126 -7.60 -2.16 -2.89
N ALA A 127 -6.95 -3.31 -3.01
CA ALA A 127 -7.06 -4.15 -4.20
C ALA A 127 -8.51 -4.61 -4.43
N LEU A 128 -9.24 -4.97 -3.37
CA LEU A 128 -10.67 -5.31 -3.45
C LEU A 128 -11.53 -4.11 -3.90
N MET A 129 -11.25 -2.90 -3.44
CA MET A 129 -11.91 -1.70 -3.97
C MET A 129 -11.63 -1.53 -5.46
N GLN A 130 -10.38 -1.72 -5.88
CA GLN A 130 -9.99 -1.68 -7.29
C GLN A 130 -10.62 -2.79 -8.12
N LEU A 131 -11.01 -3.91 -7.52
CA LEU A 131 -11.75 -5.02 -8.15
C LEU A 131 -13.28 -4.88 -8.03
N GLU A 132 -13.80 -3.75 -7.54
CA GLU A 132 -15.25 -3.53 -7.32
C GLU A 132 -15.89 -4.51 -6.32
N GLU A 133 -15.13 -4.94 -5.32
CA GLU A 133 -15.60 -5.83 -4.24
C GLU A 133 -15.62 -5.12 -2.86
N PRO A 134 -16.30 -3.95 -2.70
CA PRO A 134 -16.18 -3.12 -1.50
C PRO A 134 -16.77 -3.78 -0.23
N ALA A 135 -17.70 -4.73 -0.35
CA ALA A 135 -18.22 -5.48 0.80
C ALA A 135 -17.14 -6.34 1.49
N GLN A 136 -16.27 -6.98 0.69
CA GLN A 136 -15.15 -7.74 1.22
C GLN A 136 -14.06 -6.81 1.76
N ALA A 137 -13.82 -5.67 1.10
CA ALA A 137 -12.90 -4.64 1.59
C ALA A 137 -13.32 -4.15 2.99
N GLU A 138 -14.61 -3.86 3.22
CA GLU A 138 -15.09 -3.42 4.54
C GLU A 138 -14.82 -4.48 5.63
N ALA A 139 -15.02 -5.76 5.32
CA ALA A 139 -14.76 -6.83 6.27
C ALA A 139 -13.29 -6.86 6.72
N LEU A 140 -12.35 -6.61 5.81
CA LEU A 140 -10.92 -6.49 6.10
C LEU A 140 -10.62 -5.22 6.90
N VAL A 141 -11.12 -4.06 6.48
CA VAL A 141 -10.90 -2.79 7.17
C VAL A 141 -11.41 -2.85 8.61
N ARG A 142 -12.61 -3.38 8.84
CA ARG A 142 -13.14 -3.58 10.20
C ARG A 142 -12.29 -4.55 11.02
N ARG A 143 -11.59 -5.50 10.39
CA ARG A 143 -10.65 -6.39 11.07
C ARG A 143 -9.37 -5.66 11.48
N ILE A 144 -8.84 -4.79 10.61
CA ILE A 144 -7.72 -3.90 10.94
C ILE A 144 -8.07 -3.09 12.18
N MET A 145 -9.19 -2.35 12.15
CA MET A 145 -9.61 -1.48 13.27
C MET A 145 -9.78 -2.21 14.60
N ARG A 146 -10.15 -3.51 14.59
CA ARG A 146 -10.25 -4.33 15.81
C ARG A 146 -8.89 -4.82 16.33
N ARG A 147 -7.95 -5.11 15.43
CA ARG A 147 -6.66 -5.70 15.76
C ARG A 147 -5.59 -4.66 16.04
N ASP A 148 -5.67 -3.55 15.34
CA ASP A 148 -4.76 -2.41 15.37
C ASP A 148 -5.58 -1.11 15.32
N PRO A 149 -6.12 -0.67 16.47
CA PRO A 149 -6.88 0.57 16.57
C PRO A 149 -6.07 1.84 16.24
N ASN A 150 -4.74 1.72 16.20
CA ASN A 150 -3.82 2.82 15.90
C ASN A 150 -3.51 2.95 14.40
N PHE A 151 -3.99 2.02 13.57
CA PHE A 151 -3.87 2.11 12.12
C PHE A 151 -4.86 3.15 11.56
N VAL A 152 -4.48 4.42 11.65
CA VAL A 152 -5.35 5.57 11.32
C VAL A 152 -5.91 5.52 9.89
N ASP A 153 -5.12 5.02 8.94
CA ASP A 153 -5.53 4.91 7.52
C ASP A 153 -6.80 4.04 7.37
N ALA A 154 -7.09 3.14 8.32
CA ALA A 154 -8.30 2.30 8.29
C ALA A 154 -9.59 3.10 8.41
N PHE A 155 -9.62 4.24 9.12
CA PHE A 155 -10.84 5.04 9.23
C PHE A 155 -11.15 5.77 7.91
N ALA A 156 -10.14 6.36 7.28
CA ALA A 156 -10.27 6.97 5.97
C ALA A 156 -10.63 5.92 4.91
N LEU A 157 -9.99 4.75 4.96
CA LEU A 157 -10.28 3.65 4.04
C LEU A 157 -11.70 3.12 4.24
N LEU A 158 -12.20 3.02 5.48
CA LEU A 158 -13.59 2.66 5.75
C LEU A 158 -14.56 3.67 5.12
N ALA A 159 -14.25 4.97 5.21
CA ALA A 159 -15.05 6.00 4.55
C ALA A 159 -15.08 5.80 3.03
N ALA A 160 -13.93 5.57 2.40
CA ALA A 160 -13.84 5.34 0.96
C ALA A 160 -14.59 4.08 0.50
N VAL A 161 -14.49 2.98 1.27
CA VAL A 161 -15.22 1.74 1.00
C VAL A 161 -16.73 1.97 1.07
N ARG A 162 -17.22 2.65 2.11
CA ARG A 162 -18.65 2.92 2.28
C ARG A 162 -19.20 3.91 1.26
N TRP A 163 -18.37 4.84 0.82
CA TRP A 163 -18.71 5.71 -0.29
C TRP A 163 -18.96 4.90 -1.56
N MET A 164 -18.07 3.95 -1.89
CA MET A 164 -18.25 3.04 -3.04
C MET A 164 -19.49 2.13 -2.91
N GLN A 165 -19.91 1.81 -1.69
CA GLN A 165 -21.14 1.06 -1.44
C GLN A 165 -22.42 1.91 -1.55
N GLY A 166 -22.29 3.23 -1.70
CA GLY A 166 -23.43 4.15 -1.69
C GLY A 166 -24.02 4.41 -0.29
N ASP A 167 -23.21 4.29 0.77
CA ASP A 167 -23.58 4.59 2.15
C ASP A 167 -22.97 5.94 2.63
N PRO A 168 -23.56 7.09 2.27
CA PRO A 168 -23.04 8.40 2.69
C PRO A 168 -23.10 8.58 4.22
N GLY A 169 -24.09 8.00 4.89
CA GLY A 169 -24.20 8.09 6.36
C GLY A 169 -23.11 7.29 7.08
N GLY A 170 -22.76 6.10 6.58
CA GLY A 170 -21.63 5.33 7.07
C GLY A 170 -20.27 5.96 6.70
N THR A 171 -20.20 6.65 5.57
CA THR A 171 -19.02 7.43 5.14
C THR A 171 -18.74 8.58 6.11
N ALA A 172 -19.73 9.44 6.36
CA ALA A 172 -19.59 10.56 7.31
C ALA A 172 -19.22 10.07 8.71
N ARG A 173 -19.85 8.98 9.20
CA ARG A 173 -19.50 8.40 10.51
C ARG A 173 -18.05 7.91 10.57
N ALA A 174 -17.52 7.34 9.50
CA ALA A 174 -16.12 6.91 9.46
C ALA A 174 -15.15 8.11 9.48
N ILE A 175 -15.50 9.20 8.79
CA ILE A 175 -14.74 10.48 8.86
C ILE A 175 -14.83 11.11 10.26
N ALA A 176 -16.01 11.11 10.89
CA ALA A 176 -16.17 11.59 12.26
C ALA A 176 -15.30 10.78 13.25
N GLN A 177 -15.19 9.47 13.05
CA GLN A 177 -14.29 8.62 13.85
C GLN A 177 -12.81 8.94 13.63
N LEU A 178 -12.40 9.18 12.37
CA LEU A 178 -11.04 9.62 12.03
C LEU A 178 -10.68 10.95 12.70
N CYS A 179 -11.62 11.88 12.71
CA CYS A 179 -11.47 13.20 13.32
C CYS A 179 -11.64 13.17 14.85
N GLY A 180 -12.22 12.10 15.41
CA GLY A 180 -12.49 11.94 16.83
C GLY A 180 -11.37 11.21 17.59
N GLY A 181 -11.35 11.36 18.93
CA GLY A 181 -10.33 10.75 19.79
C GLY A 181 -9.05 11.59 19.93
N GLY A 182 -8.01 11.04 20.58
CA GLY A 182 -6.78 11.74 21.01
C GLY A 182 -6.20 12.75 20.01
N ASP A 183 -5.35 12.30 19.08
CA ASP A 183 -4.78 13.15 18.02
C ASP A 183 -5.75 13.42 16.86
N GLY A 184 -7.07 13.26 17.08
CA GLY A 184 -8.10 13.27 16.04
C GLY A 184 -8.09 14.53 15.17
N ARG A 185 -7.85 15.71 15.76
CA ARG A 185 -7.71 16.99 15.01
C ARG A 185 -6.58 16.93 13.97
N MET A 186 -5.43 16.37 14.36
CA MET A 186 -4.26 16.27 13.47
C MET A 186 -4.54 15.33 12.30
N TRP A 187 -5.17 14.19 12.57
CA TRP A 187 -5.58 13.25 11.53
C TRP A 187 -6.68 13.83 10.65
N CYS A 188 -7.67 14.51 11.22
CA CYS A 188 -8.70 15.22 10.48
C CYS A 188 -8.11 16.21 9.47
N ALA A 189 -7.15 17.04 9.92
CA ALA A 189 -6.44 17.97 9.07
C ALA A 189 -5.68 17.25 7.95
N ARG A 190 -4.91 16.21 8.29
CA ARG A 190 -4.10 15.46 7.33
C ARG A 190 -4.96 14.77 6.26
N TYR A 191 -6.12 14.25 6.63
CA TYR A 191 -7.03 13.51 5.75
C TYR A 191 -8.12 14.35 5.09
N SER A 192 -8.14 15.67 5.33
CA SER A 192 -9.03 16.61 4.65
C SER A 192 -8.73 16.81 3.16
N THR A 193 -7.65 16.21 2.67
CA THR A 193 -7.22 16.27 1.26
C THR A 193 -6.86 14.87 0.76
N GLU A 194 -6.98 14.66 -0.55
CA GLU A 194 -6.54 13.39 -1.17
C GLU A 194 -5.03 13.20 -1.17
N GLN A 195 -4.23 14.26 -0.94
CA GLN A 195 -2.77 14.19 -0.99
C GLN A 195 -2.20 13.14 -0.04
N VAL A 196 -2.87 12.92 1.10
CA VAL A 196 -2.45 11.89 2.05
C VAL A 196 -2.53 10.48 1.47
N VAL A 197 -3.43 10.20 0.52
CA VAL A 197 -3.65 8.86 -0.05
C VAL A 197 -2.95 8.65 -1.40
N LEU A 198 -2.51 9.73 -2.07
CA LEU A 198 -1.79 9.64 -3.34
C LEU A 198 -0.51 8.81 -3.20
N GLY A 199 -0.29 7.93 -4.19
CA GLY A 199 0.86 7.00 -4.21
C GLY A 199 0.76 5.81 -3.24
N ARG A 200 -0.19 5.83 -2.29
CA ARG A 200 -0.40 4.74 -1.31
C ARG A 200 -1.63 3.90 -1.65
N TRP A 201 -2.67 4.54 -2.17
CA TRP A 201 -3.96 3.89 -2.46
C TRP A 201 -4.12 3.59 -3.94
N THR A 202 -4.95 2.58 -4.23
CA THR A 202 -5.29 2.21 -5.61
C THR A 202 -6.04 3.33 -6.34
N PRO A 203 -5.93 3.43 -7.68
CA PRO A 203 -6.56 4.50 -8.46
C PRO A 203 -8.04 4.72 -8.15
N ARG A 204 -8.83 3.65 -8.09
CA ARG A 204 -10.27 3.70 -7.80
C ARG A 204 -10.57 4.13 -6.36
N ALA A 205 -9.75 3.71 -5.40
CA ALA A 205 -9.89 4.15 -4.01
C ALA A 205 -9.55 5.65 -3.85
N VAL A 206 -8.53 6.14 -4.57
CA VAL A 206 -8.22 7.58 -4.62
C VAL A 206 -9.36 8.37 -5.25
N GLU A 207 -9.94 7.89 -6.35
CA GLU A 207 -11.10 8.53 -6.98
C GLU A 207 -12.31 8.55 -6.03
N ALA A 208 -12.62 7.43 -5.39
CA ALA A 208 -13.67 7.37 -4.37
C ALA A 208 -13.42 8.37 -3.22
N TYR A 209 -12.17 8.46 -2.76
CA TYR A 209 -11.78 9.40 -1.70
C TYR A 209 -11.89 10.86 -2.15
N ARG A 210 -11.50 11.16 -3.40
CA ARG A 210 -11.67 12.50 -3.99
C ARG A 210 -13.14 12.92 -4.02
N GLU A 211 -14.03 12.01 -4.43
CA GLU A 211 -15.45 12.31 -4.53
C GLU A 211 -16.11 12.47 -3.15
N LEU A 212 -15.79 11.61 -2.16
CA LEU A 212 -16.37 11.76 -0.83
C LEU A 212 -15.95 13.07 -0.14
N LEU A 213 -14.75 13.59 -0.41
CA LEU A 213 -14.30 14.88 0.14
C LEU A 213 -15.14 16.08 -0.35
N LYS A 214 -15.88 15.92 -1.45
CA LYS A 214 -16.81 16.94 -1.98
C LYS A 214 -18.20 16.84 -1.34
N GLU A 215 -18.50 15.77 -0.63
CA GLU A 215 -19.80 15.51 -0.04
C GLU A 215 -20.03 16.40 1.20
N LYS A 216 -21.24 16.96 1.33
CA LYS A 216 -21.55 17.99 2.34
C LYS A 216 -21.46 17.46 3.77
N SER A 217 -21.95 16.25 4.04
CA SER A 217 -21.86 15.63 5.36
C SER A 217 -20.41 15.33 5.75
N VAL A 218 -19.56 14.88 4.81
CA VAL A 218 -18.12 14.71 5.02
C VAL A 218 -17.43 16.05 5.29
N GLN A 219 -17.73 17.09 4.51
CA GLN A 219 -17.18 18.43 4.73
C GLN A 219 -17.57 19.00 6.10
N LEU A 220 -18.79 18.70 6.56
CA LEU A 220 -19.24 19.07 7.90
C LEU A 220 -18.42 18.36 8.98
N GLU A 221 -18.22 17.05 8.86
CA GLU A 221 -17.41 16.29 9.84
C GLU A 221 -15.95 16.77 9.86
N LEU A 222 -15.35 16.99 8.68
CA LEU A 222 -13.99 17.54 8.58
C LEU A 222 -13.90 18.93 9.22
N LYS A 223 -14.87 19.80 8.99
CA LYS A 223 -14.92 21.13 9.61
C LYS A 223 -15.07 21.03 11.12
N ASN A 224 -15.96 20.17 11.61
CA ASN A 224 -16.20 19.99 13.04
C ASN A 224 -14.96 19.46 13.76
N GLY A 225 -14.24 18.52 13.14
CA GLY A 225 -13.01 17.95 13.70
C GLY A 225 -11.82 18.91 13.77
N LEU A 226 -11.90 20.07 13.11
CA LEU A 226 -10.86 21.10 13.13
C LEU A 226 -11.08 22.20 14.18
N ILE A 227 -12.26 22.26 14.81
CA ILE A 227 -12.62 23.23 15.86
C ILE A 227 -12.08 22.77 17.20
#